data_AF-A0AAV2Q9Q5-F1
#
_entry.id   AF-A0AAV2Q9Q5-F1
#
_cell.length_a   1.000
_cell.length_b   1.000
_cell.length_c   1.000
_cell.angle_alpha   90.00
_cell.angle_beta   90.00
_cell.angle_gamma   90.00
#
_symmetry.space_group_name_H-M   'P 1'
#
loop_
_entity.id
_entity.type
_entity.pdbx_description
1 polymer ?
#
loop_
_entity_poly.entity_id
_entity_poly.type
_entity_poly.pdbx_seq_one_letter_code
_entity_poly.pdbx_strand_id
1 'polypeptide(L)'
;VVFCSEACRMIGLQKFHWAECPSLPALANLGRTACLIKTHRIITQTSYPFVIKMLPKLKEQTQEKLRQEQGVNENGIYESSDYESVYFLDANLNNRSVSEFIHLSAGAFIIVNILIESGRFFIDDNGQQFEPSKEEIIQIGAVCINHISSA
;
A
#
# COMPACT_ATOMS: atom_id res chain seq x y z
N VAL A 1 -13.60 -14.92 6.36
CA VAL A 1 -14.31 -13.63 6.54
C VAL A 1 -15.77 -13.94 6.84
N VAL A 2 -16.39 -13.26 7.80
CA VAL A 2 -17.82 -13.42 8.14
C VAL A 2 -18.55 -12.15 7.73
N PHE A 3 -19.70 -12.28 7.08
CA PHE A 3 -20.51 -11.15 6.62
C PHE A 3 -21.85 -11.11 7.36
N CYS A 4 -22.35 -9.90 7.56
CA CYS A 4 -23.61 -9.66 8.28
C CYS A 4 -24.85 -10.14 7.52
N SER A 5 -24.75 -10.21 6.19
CA SER A 5 -25.84 -10.48 5.24
C SER A 5 -25.26 -10.78 3.87
N GLU A 6 -26.10 -11.27 2.95
CA GLU A 6 -25.71 -11.46 1.55
C GLU A 6 -25.34 -10.13 0.87
N ALA A 7 -26.02 -9.04 1.21
CA ALA A 7 -25.66 -7.71 0.73
C ALA A 7 -24.26 -7.28 1.21
N CYS A 8 -23.95 -7.51 2.48
CA CYS A 8 -22.60 -7.32 3.05
C CYS A 8 -21.55 -8.17 2.29
N ARG A 9 -21.88 -9.44 1.96
CA ARG A 9 -21.01 -10.35 1.20
C ARG A 9 -20.70 -9.84 -0.20
N MET A 10 -21.73 -9.41 -0.93
CA MET A 10 -21.58 -8.87 -2.29
C MET A 10 -20.74 -7.60 -2.33
N ILE A 11 -20.97 -6.67 -1.41
CA ILE A 11 -20.15 -5.46 -1.28
C ILE A 11 -18.69 -5.82 -0.97
N GLY A 12 -18.46 -6.77 -0.06
CA GLY A 12 -17.12 -7.24 0.29
C GLY A 12 -16.39 -7.86 -0.90
N LEU A 13 -17.08 -8.72 -1.66
CA LEU A 13 -16.57 -9.36 -2.88
C LEU A 13 -16.19 -8.34 -3.96
N GLN A 14 -17.01 -7.32 -4.17
CA GLN A 14 -16.76 -6.30 -5.17
C GLN A 14 -15.57 -5.41 -4.81
N LYS A 15 -15.38 -5.08 -3.52
CA LYS A 15 -14.36 -4.11 -3.10
C LYS A 15 -12.99 -4.75 -2.85
N PHE A 16 -12.91 -5.64 -1.88
CA PHE A 16 -11.63 -6.02 -1.25
C PHE A 16 -11.38 -7.52 -1.28
N HIS A 17 -12.45 -8.31 -1.13
CA HIS A 17 -12.31 -9.73 -0.86
C HIS A 17 -11.78 -10.50 -2.08
N TRP A 18 -12.04 -10.03 -3.31
CA TRP A 18 -11.47 -10.66 -4.51
C TRP A 18 -9.92 -10.64 -4.50
N ALA A 19 -9.31 -9.56 -3.99
CA ALA A 19 -7.87 -9.40 -3.94
C ALA A 19 -7.28 -10.06 -2.68
N GLU A 20 -7.99 -9.95 -1.55
CA GLU A 20 -7.52 -10.46 -0.26
C GLU A 20 -7.73 -11.95 -0.06
N CYS A 21 -8.82 -12.55 -0.57
CA CYS A 21 -9.11 -13.95 -0.31
C CYS A 21 -7.97 -14.90 -0.68
N PRO A 22 -7.31 -14.78 -1.85
CA PRO A 22 -6.19 -15.66 -2.19
C PRO A 22 -4.91 -15.35 -1.41
N SER A 23 -4.69 -14.09 -1.01
CA SER A 23 -3.45 -13.65 -0.35
C SER A 23 -3.50 -13.74 1.17
N LEU A 24 -4.68 -13.79 1.77
CA LEU A 24 -4.88 -13.76 3.21
C LEU A 24 -4.13 -14.88 3.95
N PRO A 25 -4.09 -16.15 3.48
CA PRO A 25 -3.30 -17.18 4.15
C PRO A 25 -1.80 -16.86 4.17
N ALA A 26 -1.26 -16.29 3.09
CA ALA A 26 0.14 -15.89 3.04
C ALA A 26 0.42 -14.71 4.01
N LEU A 27 -0.47 -13.71 4.04
CA LEU A 27 -0.31 -12.52 4.88
C LEU A 27 -0.58 -12.80 6.38
N ALA A 28 -1.48 -13.73 6.71
CA ALA A 28 -1.84 -14.04 8.09
C ALA A 28 -0.70 -14.69 8.88
N ASN A 29 0.18 -15.45 8.22
CA ASN A 29 1.23 -16.21 8.87
C ASN A 29 2.52 -15.41 9.15
N LEU A 30 2.61 -14.15 8.72
CA LEU A 30 3.85 -13.35 8.77
C LEU A 30 4.01 -12.50 10.04
N GLY A 31 3.02 -12.52 10.95
CA GLY A 31 2.93 -11.52 12.01
C GLY A 31 2.58 -10.13 11.44
N ARG A 32 2.18 -9.18 12.31
CA ARG A 32 1.74 -7.82 11.89
C ARG A 32 0.64 -7.83 10.81
N THR A 33 -0.22 -8.85 10.83
CA THR A 33 -1.26 -9.12 9.84
C THR A 33 -2.13 -7.91 9.54
N ALA A 34 -2.47 -7.09 10.54
CA ALA A 34 -3.24 -5.87 10.35
C ALA A 34 -2.54 -4.85 9.44
N CYS A 35 -1.24 -4.59 9.66
CA CYS A 35 -0.45 -3.65 8.86
C CYS A 35 -0.29 -4.16 7.42
N LEU A 36 0.01 -5.46 7.26
CA LEU A 36 0.19 -6.07 5.94
C LEU A 36 -1.10 -6.09 5.12
N ILE A 37 -2.23 -6.47 5.74
CA ILE A 37 -3.55 -6.42 5.09
C ILE A 37 -3.93 -4.99 4.75
N LYS A 38 -3.71 -4.02 5.66
CA LYS A 38 -3.95 -2.60 5.40
C LYS A 38 -3.16 -2.12 4.17
N THR A 39 -1.87 -2.41 4.12
CA THR A 39 -1.03 -2.03 2.97
C THR A 39 -1.51 -2.70 1.70
N HIS A 40 -1.78 -4.01 1.73
CA HIS A 40 -2.31 -4.73 0.58
C HIS A 40 -3.61 -4.10 0.07
N ARG A 41 -4.53 -3.70 0.97
CA ARG A 41 -5.75 -2.94 0.62
C ARG A 41 -5.43 -1.62 -0.06
N ILE A 42 -4.59 -0.79 0.57
CA ILE A 42 -4.24 0.53 0.02
C ILE A 42 -3.70 0.37 -1.40
N ILE A 43 -2.74 -0.54 -1.61
CA ILE A 43 -2.11 -0.72 -2.92
C ILE A 43 -3.09 -1.29 -3.94
N THR A 44 -3.86 -2.32 -3.60
CA THR A 44 -4.81 -2.94 -4.54
C THR A 44 -6.02 -2.07 -4.88
N GLN A 45 -6.30 -1.03 -4.09
CA GLN A 45 -7.28 0.01 -4.42
C GLN A 45 -6.73 1.16 -5.27
N THR A 46 -5.41 1.21 -5.45
CA THR A 46 -4.75 2.13 -6.38
C THR A 46 -4.40 1.40 -7.67
N SER A 47 -4.01 2.15 -8.72
CA SER A 47 -3.44 1.57 -9.94
C SER A 47 -1.94 1.83 -10.00
N TYR A 48 -1.20 0.94 -10.67
CA TYR A 48 0.23 1.14 -10.89
C TYR A 48 0.55 2.51 -11.52
N PRO A 49 -0.12 2.95 -12.62
CA PRO A 49 0.15 4.26 -13.19
C PRO A 49 -0.12 5.41 -12.23
N PHE A 50 -1.16 5.30 -11.39
CA PHE A 50 -1.44 6.30 -10.36
C PHE A 50 -0.29 6.41 -9.36
N VAL A 51 0.18 5.28 -8.81
CA VAL A 51 1.27 5.28 -7.82
C VAL A 51 2.53 5.88 -8.41
N ILE A 52 2.94 5.45 -9.60
CA ILE A 52 4.18 5.94 -10.24
C ILE A 52 4.10 7.42 -10.57
N LYS A 53 2.95 7.92 -11.06
CA LYS A 53 2.74 9.35 -11.33
C LYS A 53 2.75 10.18 -10.03
N MET A 54 2.32 9.60 -8.92
CA MET A 54 2.25 10.29 -7.63
C MET A 54 3.61 10.36 -6.91
N LEU A 55 4.49 9.37 -7.08
CA LEU A 55 5.75 9.28 -6.34
C LEU A 55 6.68 10.51 -6.46
N PRO A 56 6.88 11.13 -7.65
CA PRO A 56 7.68 12.34 -7.77
C PRO A 56 7.13 13.49 -6.92
N LYS A 57 5.80 13.69 -6.93
CA LYS A 57 5.12 14.72 -6.14
C LYS A 57 5.32 14.50 -4.63
N LEU A 58 5.17 13.26 -4.17
CA LEU A 58 5.37 12.91 -2.76
C LEU A 58 6.83 13.13 -2.33
N LYS A 59 7.78 12.84 -3.22
CA LYS A 59 9.20 13.08 -2.97
C LYS A 59 9.54 14.57 -2.87
N GLU A 60 8.98 15.40 -3.75
CA GLU A 60 9.11 16.86 -3.71
C GLU A 60 8.56 17.41 -2.39
N GLN A 61 7.35 17.00 -1.99
CA GLN A 61 6.75 17.42 -0.71
C GLN A 61 7.55 16.98 0.52
N THR A 62 8.25 15.84 0.43
CA THR A 62 9.15 15.39 1.50
C THR A 62 10.36 16.33 1.66
N GLN A 63 10.77 17.01 0.58
CA GLN A 63 11.92 17.92 0.56
C GLN A 63 11.52 19.37 0.89
N GLU A 64 10.34 19.81 0.47
CA GLU A 64 9.93 21.21 0.54
C GLU A 64 9.09 21.58 1.77
N LYS A 65 8.25 20.66 2.25
CA LYS A 65 7.33 20.92 3.37
C LYS A 65 7.93 20.54 4.71
N LEU A 66 7.56 21.27 5.76
CA LEU A 66 7.81 20.80 7.12
C LEU A 66 7.02 19.52 7.38
N ARG A 67 7.56 18.61 8.20
CA ARG A 67 6.90 17.34 8.53
C ARG A 67 5.45 17.50 8.99
N GLN A 68 5.14 18.56 9.74
CA GLN A 68 3.80 18.85 10.26
C GLN A 68 2.79 19.33 9.18
N GLU A 69 3.27 19.69 8.00
CA GLU A 69 2.47 20.18 6.86
C GLU A 69 2.27 19.08 5.80
N GLN A 70 2.87 17.91 6.00
CA GLN A 70 2.76 16.76 5.11
C GLN A 70 1.48 15.98 5.42
N GLY A 71 0.75 15.57 4.37
CA GLY A 71 -0.45 14.75 4.51
C GLY A 71 -1.68 15.45 5.08
N VAL A 72 -1.69 16.78 5.12
CA VAL A 72 -2.85 17.59 5.49
C VAL A 72 -3.22 18.54 4.37
N ASN A 73 -4.51 18.86 4.25
CA ASN A 73 -5.00 19.82 3.27
C ASN A 73 -4.59 21.27 3.63
N GLU A 74 -5.01 22.25 2.83
CA GLU A 74 -4.73 23.68 3.03
C GLU A 74 -5.22 24.24 4.39
N ASN A 75 -6.19 23.58 5.02
CA ASN A 75 -6.72 23.94 6.34
C ASN A 75 -5.99 23.19 7.48
N GLY A 76 -4.97 22.40 7.17
CA GLY A 76 -4.25 21.56 8.14
C GLY A 76 -5.04 20.33 8.59
N ILE A 77 -6.04 19.88 7.82
CA ILE A 77 -6.91 18.75 8.17
C ILE A 77 -6.46 17.49 7.43
N TYR A 78 -6.37 16.37 8.15
CA TYR A 78 -6.11 15.05 7.60
C TYR A 78 -7.38 14.48 6.92
N GLU A 79 -7.23 13.98 5.70
CA GLU A 79 -8.33 13.36 4.94
C GLU A 79 -8.01 11.90 4.59
N SER A 80 -8.69 10.94 5.23
CA SER A 80 -8.41 9.50 5.00
C SER A 80 -8.74 9.01 3.60
N SER A 81 -9.53 9.76 2.83
CA SER A 81 -9.86 9.47 1.43
C SER A 81 -8.78 9.96 0.46
N ASP A 82 -7.88 10.83 0.89
CA ASP A 82 -6.78 11.34 0.09
C ASP A 82 -5.55 10.45 0.24
N TYR A 83 -4.96 10.03 -0.89
CA TYR A 83 -3.81 9.13 -0.88
C TYR A 83 -2.56 9.81 -0.31
N GLU A 84 -2.38 11.11 -0.55
CA GLU A 84 -1.25 11.88 -0.03
C GLU A 84 -1.32 11.95 1.50
N SER A 85 -2.49 12.27 2.06
CA SER A 85 -2.76 12.15 3.50
C SER A 85 -2.39 10.78 4.06
N VAL A 86 -2.83 9.69 3.42
CA VAL A 86 -2.52 8.33 3.89
C VAL A 86 -1.02 8.00 3.76
N TYR A 87 -0.36 8.46 2.69
CA TYR A 87 1.06 8.21 2.44
C TYR A 87 1.97 8.87 3.50
N PHE A 88 1.63 10.07 3.93
CA PHE A 88 2.38 10.83 4.94
C PHE A 88 1.95 10.54 6.38
N LEU A 89 1.15 9.49 6.62
CA LEU A 89 0.96 8.99 7.98
C LEU A 89 2.32 8.56 8.54
N ASP A 90 2.94 9.44 9.32
CA ASP A 90 4.29 9.27 9.84
C ASP A 90 4.31 8.09 10.82
N ALA A 91 5.03 7.05 10.43
CA ALA A 91 5.54 6.10 11.38
C ALA A 91 6.90 6.61 11.82
N ASN A 92 7.15 6.65 13.13
CA ASN A 92 8.46 6.94 13.71
C ASN A 92 9.57 5.97 13.21
N LEU A 93 9.93 6.03 11.93
CA LEU A 93 10.84 5.13 11.21
C LEU A 93 12.23 5.25 11.81
N ASN A 94 12.58 6.45 12.27
CA ASN A 94 13.84 6.75 12.95
C ASN A 94 13.98 6.08 14.33
N ASN A 95 12.89 5.54 14.90
CA ASN A 95 12.90 4.84 16.18
C ASN A 95 12.87 3.31 16.01
N ARG A 96 12.95 2.79 14.79
CA ARG A 96 12.83 1.35 14.52
C ARG A 96 14.18 0.64 14.54
N SER A 97 14.17 -0.58 15.05
CA SER A 97 15.32 -1.46 15.07
C SER A 97 15.61 -2.06 13.69
N VAL A 98 16.86 -2.49 13.46
CA VAL A 98 17.27 -3.20 12.23
C VAL A 98 16.43 -4.48 12.03
N SER A 99 16.10 -5.20 13.11
CA SER A 99 15.25 -6.39 13.04
C SER A 99 13.85 -6.06 12.51
N GLU A 100 13.27 -4.93 12.90
CA GLU A 100 11.99 -4.50 12.35
C GLU A 100 12.07 -4.19 10.85
N PHE A 101 13.17 -3.58 10.37
CA PHE A 101 13.35 -3.35 8.94
C PHE A 101 13.37 -4.65 8.11
N ILE A 102 13.94 -5.73 8.64
CA ILE A 102 13.90 -7.04 7.99
C ILE A 102 12.45 -7.53 7.87
N HIS A 103 11.66 -7.44 8.95
CA HIS A 103 10.25 -7.83 8.92
C HIS A 103 9.42 -6.98 7.96
N LEU A 104 9.65 -5.66 7.92
CA LEU A 104 8.98 -4.75 6.97
C LEU A 104 9.33 -5.10 5.53
N SER A 105 10.61 -5.38 5.26
CA SER A 105 11.11 -5.74 3.93
C SER A 105 10.53 -7.08 3.47
N ALA A 106 10.47 -8.08 4.36
CA ALA A 106 9.85 -9.37 4.07
C ALA A 106 8.36 -9.22 3.74
N GLY A 107 7.63 -8.41 4.53
CA GLY A 107 6.22 -8.11 4.27
C GLY A 107 6.01 -7.41 2.93
N ALA A 108 6.82 -6.39 2.64
CA ALA A 108 6.76 -5.68 1.36
C ALA A 108 7.08 -6.59 0.18
N PHE A 109 8.12 -7.43 0.30
CA PHE A 109 8.47 -8.42 -0.73
C PHE A 109 7.30 -9.35 -1.03
N ILE A 110 6.64 -9.89 0.01
CA ILE A 110 5.51 -10.80 -0.18
C ILE A 110 4.33 -10.09 -0.84
N ILE A 111 4.01 -8.87 -0.43
CA ILE A 111 2.97 -8.06 -1.09
C ILE A 111 3.31 -7.83 -2.56
N VAL A 112 4.54 -7.44 -2.89
CA VAL A 112 4.94 -7.22 -4.29
C VAL A 112 4.81 -8.49 -5.11
N ASN A 113 5.21 -9.65 -4.59
CA ASN A 113 5.01 -10.93 -5.29
C ASN A 113 3.53 -11.24 -5.50
N ILE A 114 2.67 -11.01 -4.49
CA ILE A 114 1.22 -11.15 -4.66
C ILE A 114 0.69 -10.25 -5.79
N LEU A 115 1.18 -9.01 -5.89
CA LEU A 115 0.77 -8.06 -6.93
C LEU A 115 1.20 -8.54 -8.32
N ILE A 116 2.43 -9.06 -8.46
CA ILE A 116 2.94 -9.65 -9.71
C ILE A 116 2.08 -10.85 -10.12
N GLU A 117 1.95 -11.84 -9.23
CA GLU A 117 1.21 -13.09 -9.49
C GLU A 117 -0.28 -12.85 -9.74
N SER A 118 -0.85 -11.77 -9.20
CA SER A 118 -2.26 -11.44 -9.44
C SER A 118 -2.56 -11.05 -10.88
N GLY A 119 -1.55 -10.56 -11.63
CA GLY A 119 -1.70 -9.99 -12.97
C GLY A 119 -2.63 -8.77 -13.06
N ARG A 120 -2.98 -8.14 -11.92
CA ARG A 120 -4.00 -7.08 -11.85
C ARG A 120 -3.48 -5.72 -11.45
N PHE A 121 -2.26 -5.63 -10.93
CA PHE A 121 -1.67 -4.37 -10.48
C PHE A 121 -0.73 -3.76 -11.52
N PHE A 122 0.21 -4.54 -12.05
CA PHE A 122 1.16 -4.12 -13.09
C PHE A 122 0.47 -4.10 -14.46
N ILE A 123 -0.41 -3.11 -14.60
CA ILE A 123 -1.20 -2.81 -15.79
C ILE A 123 -0.86 -1.38 -16.23
N ASP A 124 -0.60 -1.20 -17.52
CA ASP A 124 -0.30 0.12 -18.09
C ASP A 124 -1.56 1.00 -18.24
N ASP A 125 -1.39 2.23 -18.73
CA ASP A 125 -2.51 3.16 -18.97
C ASP A 125 -3.51 2.64 -20.03
N ASN A 126 -3.14 1.63 -20.84
CA ASN A 126 -4.01 1.02 -21.86
C ASN A 126 -4.76 -0.22 -21.33
N GLY A 127 -4.56 -0.60 -20.07
CA GLY A 127 -5.15 -1.81 -19.52
C GLY A 127 -4.38 -3.09 -19.85
N GLN A 128 -3.16 -2.99 -20.40
CA GLN A 128 -2.32 -4.13 -20.72
C GLN A 128 -1.41 -4.51 -19.55
N GLN A 129 -1.46 -5.79 -19.16
CA GLN A 129 -0.55 -6.34 -18.16
C GLN A 129 0.89 -6.37 -18.71
N PHE A 130 1.86 -6.06 -17.85
CA PHE A 130 3.28 -6.17 -18.16
C PHE A 130 4.06 -6.81 -17.01
N GLU A 131 5.27 -7.29 -17.32
CA GLU A 131 6.21 -7.80 -16.32
C GLU A 131 7.07 -6.63 -15.80
N PRO A 132 7.05 -6.35 -14.48
CA PRO A 132 7.75 -5.19 -13.96
C PRO A 132 9.28 -5.37 -13.95
N SER A 133 9.99 -4.29 -14.21
CA SER A 133 11.44 -4.22 -14.07
C SER A 133 11.87 -4.31 -12.60
N LYS A 134 13.16 -4.56 -12.37
CA LYS A 134 13.73 -4.56 -11.02
C LYS A 134 13.53 -3.22 -10.31
N GLU A 135 13.67 -2.12 -11.06
CA GLU A 135 13.49 -0.77 -10.55
C GLU A 135 12.05 -0.53 -10.12
N GLU A 136 11.08 -0.97 -10.93
CA GLU A 136 9.65 -0.86 -10.60
C GLU A 136 9.29 -1.70 -9.37
N ILE A 137 9.82 -2.92 -9.28
CA ILE A 137 9.68 -3.79 -8.09
C ILE A 137 10.23 -3.10 -6.84
N ILE A 138 11.42 -2.48 -6.93
CA ILE A 138 12.04 -1.76 -5.80
C ILE A 138 11.18 -0.55 -5.40
N GLN A 139 10.68 0.21 -6.37
CA GLN A 139 9.85 1.39 -6.11
C GLN A 139 8.54 1.00 -5.40
N ILE A 140 7.80 0.01 -5.93
CA ILE A 140 6.56 -0.45 -5.30
C ILE A 140 6.85 -1.09 -3.93
N GLY A 141 7.98 -1.80 -3.79
CA GLY A 141 8.45 -2.31 -2.51
C GLY A 141 8.66 -1.20 -1.47
N ALA A 142 9.31 -0.10 -1.86
CA ALA A 142 9.50 1.06 -0.99
C ALA A 142 8.17 1.70 -0.55
N VAL A 143 7.20 1.81 -1.47
CA VAL A 143 5.85 2.29 -1.17
C VAL A 143 5.14 1.34 -0.18
N CYS A 144 5.29 0.03 -0.36
CA CYS A 144 4.75 -0.95 0.59
C CYS A 144 5.38 -0.79 1.97
N ILE A 145 6.70 -0.65 2.07
CA ILE A 145 7.40 -0.43 3.36
C ILE A 145 6.86 0.82 4.05
N ASN A 146 6.67 1.92 3.31
CA ASN A 146 6.09 3.15 3.85
C ASN A 146 4.73 2.86 4.51
N HIS A 147 3.78 2.28 3.78
CA HIS A 147 2.44 2.00 4.29
C HIS A 147 2.39 0.95 5.42
N ILE A 148 3.24 -0.09 5.37
CA ILE A 148 3.36 -1.08 6.45
C ILE A 148 3.90 -0.37 7.69
N SER A 149 4.79 0.60 7.50
CA SER A 149 5.36 1.36 8.59
C SER A 149 4.36 2.28 9.24
N SER A 150 3.51 2.99 8.48
CA SER A 150 2.47 3.95 8.90
C SER A 150 1.34 3.39 9.77
N ALA A 151 1.59 2.40 10.61
CA ALA A 151 0.66 1.71 11.50
C ALA A 151 1.27 1.51 12.89
#